data_AF-A0A1J3I5V7-F1
#
_entry.id   AF-A0A1J3I5V7-F1
#
_cell.length_a   1.000
_cell.length_b   1.000
_cell.length_c   1.000
_cell.angle_alpha   90.00
_cell.angle_beta   90.00
_cell.angle_gamma   90.00
#
_symmetry.space_group_name_H-M   'P 1'
#
loop_
_entity.id
_entity.type
_entity.pdbx_description
1 polymer ?
#
loop_
_entity_poly.entity_id
_entity_poly.type
_entity_poly.pdbx_seq_one_letter_code
_entity_poly.pdbx_strand_id
1 'polypeptide(L)'
;MEQIQVGDSNIGGGNGWKDEVVSVGSRFDTLPEDCISMVISHTSPRDACVVASVSKTVKSAAQSDLVWETFLPPDHSSLAPRSLNLPSKKAIYLSLADDSVLIDDGKKSFWLEKSSGKKCYMLSAMDLTIVWGDSPAYWQWITVPESKFEKVAELRNVCWFEIRGKISSRMLSKGTRYSVYAVFKRASNRSHGFDHTPVEAEVGFVGKEATKTFVFLEAGGTDPRGGYRYSGVSHGAVSRAFRTGRPWMRFPREEEEAESAESEVGRSVEEPKERGDGWSEVELGKIYMSDEGCDDGDEIEIALMETQMGHWKSGLVIQGIEIRPVKQGEIRVTK
;
A
#
# COMPACT_ATOMS: atom_id res chain seq x y z
N MET A 1 40.81 -37.01 70.39
CA MET A 1 40.19 -38.08 69.60
C MET A 1 39.13 -38.71 70.47
N GLU A 2 37.87 -38.37 70.25
CA GLU A 2 36.73 -39.14 70.76
C GLU A 2 35.63 -39.06 69.70
N GLN A 3 35.14 -40.25 69.33
CA GLN A 3 34.16 -40.57 68.30
C GLN A 3 32.74 -40.32 68.84
N ILE A 4 31.84 -39.63 68.10
CA ILE A 4 30.84 -40.10 67.11
C ILE A 4 29.62 -40.85 67.70
N GLN A 5 28.44 -40.41 67.20
CA GLN A 5 27.10 -41.04 67.09
C GLN A 5 26.13 -40.87 68.27
N VAL A 6 25.12 -39.99 68.17
CA VAL A 6 23.87 -40.03 67.37
C VAL A 6 22.79 -40.90 68.02
N GLY A 7 21.68 -40.25 68.37
CA GLY A 7 20.42 -40.85 68.77
C GLY A 7 19.33 -39.77 68.71
N ASP A 8 18.57 -39.78 67.61
CA ASP A 8 17.47 -38.87 67.28
C ASP A 8 16.29 -38.94 68.27
N SER A 9 15.62 -37.81 68.49
CA SER A 9 14.14 -37.73 68.58
C SER A 9 13.68 -36.28 68.36
N ASN A 10 12.94 -36.07 67.27
CA ASN A 10 12.20 -34.87 66.89
C ASN A 10 11.27 -34.34 68.00
N ILE A 11 11.03 -33.02 68.02
CA ILE A 11 9.71 -32.38 67.79
C ILE A 11 9.86 -30.85 67.81
N GLY A 12 9.42 -30.22 66.71
CA GLY A 12 8.60 -29.01 66.75
C GLY A 12 9.32 -27.66 66.86
N GLY A 13 9.44 -26.96 65.73
CA GLY A 13 9.78 -25.54 65.74
C GLY A 13 10.12 -24.98 64.38
N GLY A 14 9.22 -25.14 63.40
CA GLY A 14 9.34 -24.49 62.10
C GLY A 14 9.20 -22.98 62.24
N ASN A 15 10.31 -22.28 62.42
CA ASN A 15 10.39 -20.85 62.12
C ASN A 15 10.97 -20.73 60.72
N GLY A 16 10.06 -20.64 59.76
CA GLY A 16 10.38 -20.37 58.37
C GLY A 16 11.24 -19.13 58.28
N TRP A 17 12.45 -19.30 57.76
CA TRP A 17 13.15 -18.22 57.09
C TRP A 17 12.24 -17.78 55.97
N LYS A 18 11.54 -16.67 56.19
CA LYS A 18 11.01 -15.88 55.09
C LYS A 18 12.24 -15.34 54.38
N ASP A 19 12.72 -16.10 53.41
CA ASP A 19 13.38 -15.53 52.25
C ASP A 19 12.33 -14.63 51.59
N GLU A 20 12.20 -13.43 52.14
CA GLU A 20 11.60 -12.32 51.44
C GLU A 20 12.58 -12.01 50.32
N VAL A 21 12.40 -12.71 49.20
CA VAL A 21 12.90 -12.25 47.92
C VAL A 21 12.18 -10.92 47.71
N VAL A 22 12.79 -9.85 48.21
CA VAL A 22 12.43 -8.50 47.83
C VAL A 22 12.78 -8.46 46.34
N SER A 23 11.78 -8.75 45.52
CA SER A 23 11.82 -8.34 44.13
C SER A 23 11.77 -6.83 44.18
N VAL A 24 12.95 -6.21 44.37
CA VAL A 24 13.18 -4.81 44.03
C VAL A 24 13.14 -4.77 42.51
N GLY A 25 11.96 -4.97 41.95
CA GLY A 25 11.70 -4.65 40.56
C GLY A 25 11.93 -3.15 40.46
N SER A 26 13.06 -2.75 39.87
CA SER A 26 13.29 -1.36 39.52
C SER A 26 12.11 -0.91 38.67
N ARG A 27 11.36 0.08 39.17
CA ARG A 27 10.25 0.64 38.40
C ARG A 27 10.82 1.28 37.15
N PHE A 28 10.21 1.02 35.98
CA PHE A 28 10.64 1.60 34.71
C PHE A 28 10.73 3.15 34.78
N ASP A 29 9.91 3.77 35.61
CA ASP A 29 9.89 5.21 35.88
C ASP A 29 11.12 5.76 36.63
N THR A 30 12.02 4.90 37.15
CA THR A 30 13.27 5.35 37.79
C THR A 30 14.42 5.52 36.81
N LEU A 31 14.24 5.14 35.54
CA LEU A 31 15.23 5.35 34.50
C LEU A 31 15.29 6.83 34.09
N PRO A 32 16.45 7.35 33.67
CA PRO A 32 16.53 8.67 33.05
C PRO A 32 15.60 8.78 31.84
N GLU A 33 15.03 9.96 31.61
CA GLU A 33 14.09 10.21 30.52
C GLU A 33 14.67 9.88 29.14
N ASP A 34 15.96 10.13 28.93
CA ASP A 34 16.68 9.81 27.70
C ASP A 34 16.76 8.29 27.46
N CYS A 35 16.95 7.50 28.51
CA CYS A 35 16.95 6.04 28.40
C CYS A 35 15.56 5.51 28.03
N ILE A 36 14.51 6.06 28.64
CA ILE A 36 13.12 5.71 28.32
C ILE A 36 12.82 6.10 26.86
N SER A 37 13.23 7.31 26.45
CA SER A 37 13.05 7.81 25.09
C SER A 37 13.76 6.92 24.06
N MET A 38 14.99 6.49 24.35
CA MET A 38 15.73 5.57 23.48
C MET A 38 15.02 4.21 23.32
N VAL A 39 14.42 3.68 24.39
CA VAL A 39 13.63 2.44 24.29
C VAL A 39 12.37 2.67 23.44
N ILE A 40 11.66 3.77 23.65
CA ILE A 40 10.42 4.09 22.93
C ILE A 40 10.69 4.39 21.45
N SER A 41 11.84 4.97 21.10
CA SER A 41 12.19 5.31 19.72
C SER A 41 12.35 4.10 18.79
N HIS A 42 12.51 2.90 19.38
CA HIS A 42 12.53 1.61 18.67
C HIS A 42 11.14 0.95 18.54
N THR A 43 10.07 1.59 19.03
CA THR A 43 8.69 1.09 18.94
C THR A 43 7.94 1.74 17.77
N SER A 44 6.63 1.48 17.63
CA SER A 44 5.80 2.20 16.65
C SER A 44 5.27 3.53 17.21
N PRO A 45 4.90 4.51 16.35
CA PRO A 45 4.21 5.73 16.78
C PRO A 45 2.95 5.46 17.61
N ARG A 46 2.21 4.39 17.26
CA ARG A 46 1.07 3.91 18.05
C ARG A 46 1.50 3.47 19.45
N ASP A 47 2.52 2.63 19.55
CA ASP A 47 3.00 2.12 20.84
C ASP A 47 3.51 3.26 21.71
N ALA A 48 4.26 4.20 21.15
CA ALA A 48 4.70 5.42 21.84
C ALA A 48 3.51 6.18 22.45
N CYS A 49 2.40 6.31 21.71
CA CYS A 49 1.18 6.95 22.22
C CYS A 49 0.49 6.12 23.32
N VAL A 50 0.51 4.79 23.24
CA VAL A 50 -0.07 3.89 24.25
C VAL A 50 0.74 3.95 25.55
N VAL A 51 2.07 3.80 25.48
CA VAL A 51 2.93 3.79 26.67
C VAL A 51 2.97 5.16 27.37
N ALA A 52 2.71 6.25 26.64
CA ALA A 52 2.57 7.59 27.22
C ALA A 52 1.44 7.71 28.27
N SER A 53 0.53 6.73 28.35
CA SER A 53 -0.53 6.69 29.37
C SER A 53 -0.12 6.04 30.69
N VAL A 54 1.05 5.39 30.76
CA VAL A 54 1.46 4.56 31.90
C VAL A 54 1.90 5.40 33.11
N SER A 55 2.70 6.45 32.88
CA SER A 55 3.19 7.34 33.95
C SER A 55 3.52 8.73 33.41
N LYS A 56 3.72 9.72 34.29
CA LYS A 56 4.11 11.08 33.88
C LYS A 56 5.51 11.12 33.25
N THR A 57 6.46 10.36 33.79
CA THR A 57 7.83 10.28 33.28
C THR A 57 7.84 9.64 31.89
N VAL A 58 7.14 8.51 31.71
CA VAL A 58 7.03 7.84 30.40
C VAL A 58 6.28 8.71 29.40
N LYS A 59 5.25 9.44 29.84
CA LYS A 59 4.56 10.42 28.98
C LYS A 59 5.51 11.49 28.44
N SER A 60 6.36 12.05 29.29
CA SER A 60 7.34 13.07 28.90
C SER A 60 8.31 12.50 27.86
N ALA A 61 8.93 11.35 28.17
CA ALA A 61 9.84 10.64 27.27
C ALA A 61 9.19 10.32 25.90
N ALA A 62 7.97 9.77 25.91
CA ALA A 62 7.24 9.39 24.69
C ALA A 62 6.81 10.58 23.82
N GLN A 63 6.79 11.79 24.37
CA GLN A 63 6.46 13.02 23.66
C GLN A 63 7.71 13.79 23.21
N SER A 64 8.92 13.31 23.54
CA SER A 64 10.18 13.97 23.20
C SER A 64 10.48 13.94 21.71
N ASP A 65 11.11 15.01 21.21
CA ASP A 65 11.54 15.05 19.81
C ASP A 65 12.61 14.01 19.48
N LEU A 66 13.33 13.47 20.47
CA LEU A 66 14.25 12.34 20.28
C LEU A 66 13.50 11.09 19.78
N VAL A 67 12.32 10.82 20.32
CA VAL A 67 11.46 9.72 19.88
C VAL A 67 10.86 10.03 18.51
N TRP A 68 10.26 11.21 18.33
CA TRP A 68 9.52 11.51 17.09
C TRP A 68 10.44 11.75 15.89
N GLU A 69 11.72 12.04 16.11
CA GLU A 69 12.73 12.06 15.05
C GLU A 69 12.93 10.70 14.38
N THR A 70 12.89 9.59 15.14
CA THR A 70 13.11 8.25 14.56
C THR A 70 11.90 7.76 13.75
N PHE A 71 10.71 8.31 14.00
CA PHE A 71 9.48 8.00 13.27
C PHE A 71 9.31 8.83 12.00
N LEU A 72 10.09 9.90 11.85
CA LEU A 72 10.05 10.76 10.67
C LEU A 72 11.02 10.24 9.60
N PRO A 73 10.67 10.40 8.31
CA PRO A 73 11.63 10.20 7.23
C PRO A 73 12.87 11.11 7.40
N PRO A 74 14.08 10.69 6.99
CA PRO A 74 15.27 11.55 7.07
C PRO A 74 15.11 12.88 6.32
N ASP A 75 14.31 12.87 5.26
CA ASP A 75 13.96 13.99 4.39
C ASP A 75 12.71 14.77 4.83
N HIS A 76 12.20 14.56 6.06
CA HIS A 76 10.98 15.23 6.54
C HIS A 76 11.03 16.77 6.47
N SER A 77 12.22 17.39 6.50
CA SER A 77 12.37 18.84 6.38
C SER A 77 11.98 19.40 5.00
N SER A 78 12.11 18.61 3.92
CA SER A 78 11.65 19.01 2.59
C SER A 78 10.17 18.70 2.36
N LEU A 79 9.61 17.78 3.15
CA LEU A 79 8.22 17.32 3.07
C LEU A 79 7.28 18.13 3.96
N ALA A 80 7.78 18.74 5.04
CA ALA A 80 6.97 19.56 5.93
C ALA A 80 6.42 20.80 5.19
N PRO A 81 5.12 21.12 5.34
CA PRO A 81 4.57 22.35 4.80
C PRO A 81 5.34 23.56 5.34
N ARG A 82 6.05 24.27 4.46
CA ARG A 82 6.87 25.45 4.83
C ARG A 82 6.08 26.56 5.52
N SER A 83 4.75 26.53 5.39
CA SER A 83 3.82 27.49 5.99
C SER A 83 3.50 27.21 7.47
N LEU A 84 3.79 26.01 7.98
CA LEU A 84 3.46 25.65 9.35
C LEU A 84 4.73 25.72 10.22
N ASN A 85 4.82 26.76 11.06
CA ASN A 85 5.78 26.80 12.17
C ASN A 85 5.33 25.78 13.25
N LEU A 86 5.49 24.49 12.94
CA LEU A 86 5.05 23.42 13.84
C LEU A 86 5.97 23.34 15.06
N PRO A 87 5.40 23.24 16.28
CA PRO A 87 6.18 23.39 17.51
C PRO A 87 7.00 22.16 17.91
N SER A 88 6.78 20.99 17.30
CA SER A 88 7.48 19.74 17.64
C SER A 88 7.52 18.74 16.48
N LYS A 89 8.43 17.76 16.54
CA LYS A 89 8.52 16.68 15.54
C LYS A 89 7.28 15.80 15.53
N LYS A 90 6.63 15.63 16.69
CA LYS A 90 5.31 14.99 16.77
C LYS A 90 4.26 15.73 15.96
N ALA A 91 4.25 17.07 16.00
CA ALA A 91 3.31 17.86 15.22
C ALA A 91 3.57 17.73 13.71
N ILE A 92 4.84 17.69 13.30
CA ILE A 92 5.22 17.41 11.90
C ILE A 92 4.72 16.03 11.48
N TYR A 93 4.95 15.01 12.30
CA TYR A 93 4.49 13.65 12.01
C TYR A 93 2.96 13.59 11.83
N LEU A 94 2.20 14.19 12.75
CA LEU A 94 0.74 14.21 12.68
C LEU A 94 0.25 14.96 11.45
N SER A 95 0.90 16.08 11.09
CA SER A 95 0.57 16.80 9.85
C SER A 95 0.79 15.93 8.61
N LEU A 96 1.89 15.18 8.54
CA LEU A 96 2.19 14.26 7.44
C LEU A 96 1.30 13.01 7.44
N ALA A 97 0.68 12.67 8.57
CA ALA A 97 -0.22 11.52 8.67
C ALA A 97 -1.68 11.90 8.40
N ASP A 98 -2.07 13.14 8.72
CA ASP A 98 -3.44 13.63 8.57
C ASP A 98 -3.67 14.29 7.19
N ASP A 99 -2.64 14.89 6.59
CA ASP A 99 -2.71 15.48 5.25
C ASP A 99 -1.55 15.03 4.35
N SER A 100 -1.87 14.82 3.08
CA SER A 100 -0.91 14.34 2.09
C SER A 100 -0.22 15.50 1.38
N VAL A 101 1.10 15.42 1.23
CA VAL A 101 1.92 16.44 0.59
C VAL A 101 2.16 16.07 -0.87
N LEU A 102 2.07 17.05 -1.77
CA LEU A 102 2.40 16.88 -3.17
C LEU A 102 3.92 17.00 -3.37
N ILE A 103 4.51 16.03 -4.08
CA ILE A 103 5.93 15.95 -4.42
C ILE A 103 6.10 15.72 -5.93
N ASP A 104 7.34 15.76 -6.43
CA ASP A 104 7.68 15.56 -7.84
C ASP A 104 6.83 16.43 -8.79
N ASP A 105 6.86 17.74 -8.58
CA ASP A 105 6.06 18.72 -9.33
C ASP A 105 4.55 18.44 -9.33
N GLY A 106 4.06 17.90 -8.20
CA GLY A 106 2.64 17.57 -8.04
C GLY A 106 2.22 16.26 -8.71
N LYS A 107 3.15 15.47 -9.24
CA LYS A 107 2.85 14.18 -9.88
C LYS A 107 2.66 13.05 -8.89
N LYS A 108 3.18 13.17 -7.67
CA LYS A 108 3.00 12.19 -6.62
C LYS A 108 2.51 12.86 -5.36
N SER A 109 1.85 12.09 -4.52
CA SER A 109 1.47 12.52 -3.19
C SER A 109 2.02 11.56 -2.14
N PHE A 110 2.45 12.11 -1.01
CA PHE A 110 3.12 11.42 0.07
C PHE A 110 2.42 11.69 1.41
N TRP A 111 2.30 10.66 2.25
CA TRP A 111 1.85 10.78 3.64
C TRP A 111 2.41 9.62 4.48
N LEU A 112 2.26 9.70 5.80
CA LEU A 112 2.64 8.64 6.72
C LEU A 112 1.42 7.83 7.16
N GLU A 113 1.54 6.51 7.21
CA GLU A 113 0.53 5.69 7.88
C GLU A 113 0.62 5.93 9.39
N LYS A 114 -0.47 6.44 9.96
CA LYS A 114 -0.54 7.02 11.30
C LYS A 114 -0.11 6.08 12.44
N SER A 115 -0.30 4.77 12.29
CA SER A 115 -0.02 3.82 13.37
C SER A 115 1.41 3.29 13.37
N SER A 116 1.97 3.06 12.18
CA SER A 116 3.26 2.42 11.95
C SER A 116 4.35 3.40 11.54
N GLY A 117 4.00 4.60 11.06
CA GLY A 117 4.94 5.57 10.48
C GLY A 117 5.52 5.13 9.13
N LYS A 118 4.97 4.10 8.51
CA LYS A 118 5.41 3.63 7.19
C LYS A 118 4.96 4.60 6.11
N LYS A 119 5.79 4.78 5.10
CA LYS A 119 5.58 5.73 3.99
C LYS A 119 4.43 5.28 3.09
N CYS A 120 3.55 6.18 2.71
CA CYS A 120 2.49 5.95 1.73
C CYS A 120 2.68 6.87 0.52
N TYR A 121 2.29 6.39 -0.65
CA TYR A 121 2.35 7.19 -1.88
C TYR A 121 1.11 7.04 -2.74
N MET A 122 0.83 8.07 -3.52
CA MET A 122 -0.08 8.00 -4.64
C MET A 122 0.61 8.55 -5.89
N LEU A 123 0.70 7.74 -6.93
CA LEU A 123 1.11 8.16 -8.26
C LEU A 123 -0.10 8.78 -8.96
N SER A 124 -0.05 10.06 -9.32
CA SER A 124 -1.13 10.70 -10.08
C SER A 124 -1.25 10.10 -11.48
N ALA A 125 -2.41 10.23 -12.12
CA ALA A 125 -2.57 9.88 -13.53
C ALA A 125 -1.53 10.53 -14.47
N MET A 126 -1.01 11.72 -14.10
CA MET A 126 0.04 12.43 -14.86
C MET A 126 1.44 11.81 -14.69
N ASP A 127 1.63 10.95 -13.69
CA ASP A 127 2.85 10.18 -13.45
C ASP A 127 2.76 8.76 -14.06
N LEU A 128 1.57 8.38 -14.56
CA LEU A 128 1.33 7.07 -15.18
C LEU A 128 1.60 7.12 -16.68
N THR A 129 2.05 5.99 -17.22
CA THR A 129 2.08 5.75 -18.66
C THR A 129 0.73 5.17 -19.08
N ILE A 130 -0.08 5.99 -19.73
CA ILE A 130 -1.40 5.60 -20.24
C ILE A 130 -1.31 5.42 -21.74
N VAL A 131 -1.65 4.23 -22.24
CA VAL A 131 -1.69 3.99 -23.69
C VAL A 131 -2.72 4.91 -24.35
N TRP A 132 -2.25 5.64 -25.36
CA TRP A 132 -2.96 6.72 -26.05
C TRP A 132 -3.35 7.91 -25.17
N GLY A 133 -2.75 8.07 -23.98
CA GLY A 133 -3.06 9.18 -23.08
C GLY A 133 -2.76 10.58 -23.67
N ASP A 134 -1.91 10.65 -24.70
CA ASP A 134 -1.61 11.84 -25.49
C ASP A 134 -2.61 12.10 -26.63
N SER A 135 -3.49 11.13 -26.92
CA SER A 135 -4.48 11.22 -27.99
C SER A 135 -5.83 11.71 -27.45
N PRO A 136 -6.26 12.95 -27.78
CA PRO A 136 -7.53 13.50 -27.32
C PRO A 136 -8.77 12.78 -27.88
N ALA A 137 -8.58 11.87 -28.84
CA ALA A 137 -9.64 11.00 -29.34
C ALA A 137 -10.01 9.92 -28.32
N TYR A 138 -9.06 9.47 -27.51
CA TYR A 138 -9.21 8.33 -26.60
C TYR A 138 -9.21 8.74 -25.13
N TRP A 139 -8.43 9.75 -24.77
CA TRP A 139 -8.31 10.24 -23.40
C TRP A 139 -8.48 11.76 -23.34
N GLN A 140 -8.99 12.25 -22.22
CA GLN A 140 -9.05 13.67 -21.92
C GLN A 140 -8.48 13.92 -20.54
N TRP A 141 -7.64 14.94 -20.43
CA TRP A 141 -7.13 15.41 -19.14
C TRP A 141 -8.06 16.47 -18.59
N ILE A 142 -8.70 16.17 -17.47
CA ILE A 142 -9.71 17.03 -16.84
C ILE A 142 -9.28 17.44 -15.43
N THR A 143 -9.81 18.57 -14.95
CA THR A 143 -9.69 18.98 -13.55
C THR A 143 -10.96 18.62 -12.81
N VAL A 144 -10.80 18.06 -11.62
CA VAL A 144 -11.89 17.53 -10.82
C VAL A 144 -11.79 18.12 -9.41
N PRO A 145 -12.83 18.78 -8.87
CA PRO A 145 -12.75 19.44 -7.56
C PRO A 145 -12.37 18.52 -6.40
N GLU A 146 -12.76 17.25 -6.48
CA GLU A 146 -12.44 16.24 -5.46
C GLU A 146 -11.00 15.68 -5.58
N SER A 147 -10.24 16.10 -6.60
CA SER A 147 -8.85 15.66 -6.79
C SER A 147 -7.87 16.67 -6.22
N LYS A 148 -6.88 16.17 -5.46
CA LYS A 148 -5.70 16.96 -5.06
C LYS A 148 -4.73 17.23 -6.21
N PHE A 149 -4.77 16.40 -7.26
CA PHE A 149 -3.93 16.57 -8.44
C PHE A 149 -4.61 17.50 -9.45
N GLU A 150 -3.81 18.35 -10.10
CA GLU A 150 -4.27 19.35 -11.07
C GLU A 150 -5.12 18.73 -12.20
N LYS A 151 -4.67 17.57 -12.69
CA LYS A 151 -5.31 16.84 -13.79
C LYS A 151 -5.44 15.36 -13.47
N VAL A 152 -6.56 14.80 -13.90
CA VAL A 152 -6.88 13.36 -13.89
C VAL A 152 -7.23 12.92 -15.31
N ALA A 153 -7.12 11.61 -15.60
CA ALA A 153 -7.36 11.08 -16.94
C ALA A 153 -8.79 10.54 -17.06
N GLU A 154 -9.60 11.12 -17.94
CA GLU A 154 -10.93 10.60 -18.33
C GLU A 154 -10.81 9.82 -19.65
N LEU A 155 -11.27 8.58 -19.63
CA LEU A 155 -11.36 7.72 -20.80
C LEU A 155 -12.57 8.11 -21.66
N ARG A 156 -12.34 8.46 -22.93
CA ARG A 156 -13.40 8.90 -23.85
C ARG A 156 -14.10 7.76 -24.55
N ASN A 157 -13.37 6.91 -25.28
CA ASN A 157 -13.91 5.70 -25.91
C ASN A 157 -12.78 4.82 -26.47
N VAL A 158 -12.61 3.60 -25.97
CA VAL A 158 -11.61 2.65 -26.46
C VAL A 158 -12.15 1.22 -26.40
N CYS A 159 -11.59 0.30 -27.19
CA CYS A 159 -11.90 -1.14 -27.07
C CYS A 159 -10.92 -1.90 -26.16
N TRP A 160 -9.77 -1.31 -25.84
CA TRP A 160 -8.79 -1.81 -24.88
C TRP A 160 -8.02 -0.65 -24.27
N PHE A 161 -7.39 -0.85 -23.11
CA PHE A 161 -6.46 0.12 -22.54
C PHE A 161 -5.40 -0.57 -21.68
N GLU A 162 -4.34 0.17 -21.42
CA GLU A 162 -3.25 -0.23 -20.54
C GLU A 162 -2.70 1.00 -19.83
N ILE A 163 -2.62 0.91 -18.51
CA ILE A 163 -2.11 1.94 -17.61
C ILE A 163 -0.98 1.32 -16.81
N ARG A 164 0.20 1.93 -16.87
CA ARG A 164 1.37 1.50 -16.12
C ARG A 164 1.84 2.59 -15.17
N GLY A 165 2.19 2.19 -13.95
CA GLY A 165 2.88 3.01 -12.97
C GLY A 165 4.23 2.40 -12.63
N LYS A 166 5.19 3.26 -12.30
CA LYS A 166 6.49 2.84 -11.78
C LYS A 166 6.84 3.63 -10.53
N ILE A 167 7.38 2.94 -9.53
CA ILE A 167 7.88 3.57 -8.32
C ILE A 167 9.18 2.90 -7.90
N SER A 168 10.16 3.70 -7.47
CA SER A 168 11.42 3.14 -6.97
C SER A 168 11.20 2.50 -5.60
N SER A 169 11.79 1.31 -5.40
CA SER A 169 11.75 0.56 -4.15
C SER A 169 12.20 1.40 -2.94
N ARG A 170 13.20 2.28 -3.14
CA ARG A 170 13.78 3.17 -2.11
C ARG A 170 12.78 4.16 -1.52
N MET A 171 11.71 4.46 -2.25
CA MET A 171 10.67 5.37 -1.77
C MET A 171 9.83 4.70 -0.69
N LEU A 172 9.68 3.37 -0.74
CA LEU A 172 8.90 2.58 0.20
C LEU A 172 9.74 2.15 1.41
N SER A 173 9.08 1.97 2.55
CA SER A 173 9.73 1.46 3.76
C SER A 173 10.06 -0.03 3.63
N LYS A 174 11.30 -0.42 3.95
CA LYS A 174 11.74 -1.82 4.03
C LYS A 174 11.01 -2.61 5.14
N GLY A 175 11.07 -3.94 5.07
CA GLY A 175 10.42 -4.87 6.01
C GLY A 175 8.90 -4.73 6.04
N THR A 176 8.29 -4.25 4.95
CA THR A 176 6.88 -3.81 4.94
C THR A 176 6.15 -4.40 3.75
N ARG A 177 4.97 -4.98 4.01
CA ARG A 177 4.05 -5.42 2.97
C ARG A 177 3.14 -4.27 2.58
N TYR A 178 3.10 -3.95 1.29
CA TYR A 178 2.22 -2.94 0.72
C TYR A 178 1.07 -3.61 -0.02
N SER A 179 -0.06 -2.92 -0.01
CA SER A 179 -1.15 -3.15 -0.94
C SER A 179 -1.26 -1.97 -1.89
N VAL A 180 -1.53 -2.27 -3.16
CA VAL A 180 -1.58 -1.33 -4.27
C VAL A 180 -3.02 -1.22 -4.74
N TYR A 181 -3.52 -0.01 -4.94
CA TYR A 181 -4.90 0.27 -5.30
C TYR A 181 -4.97 1.17 -6.54
N ALA A 182 -5.89 0.89 -7.46
CA ALA A 182 -6.31 1.90 -8.42
C ALA A 182 -7.37 2.79 -7.77
N VAL A 183 -7.22 4.11 -7.88
CA VAL A 183 -8.20 5.08 -7.40
C VAL A 183 -8.84 5.78 -8.59
N PHE A 184 -10.15 5.62 -8.73
CA PHE A 184 -10.88 6.01 -9.93
C PHE A 184 -12.33 6.36 -9.61
N LYS A 185 -13.02 7.00 -10.56
CA LYS A 185 -14.47 7.19 -10.52
C LYS A 185 -15.06 6.99 -11.91
N ARG A 186 -16.39 6.97 -11.97
CA ARG A 186 -17.12 6.90 -13.24
C ARG A 186 -17.78 8.23 -13.55
N ALA A 187 -17.72 8.64 -14.81
CA ALA A 187 -18.48 9.77 -15.31
C ALA A 187 -19.96 9.36 -15.36
N SER A 188 -20.78 9.95 -14.50
CA SER A 188 -22.14 9.53 -14.14
C SER A 188 -23.16 9.44 -15.29
N ASN A 189 -22.83 9.92 -16.49
CA ASN A 189 -23.68 9.88 -17.68
C ASN A 189 -22.98 9.40 -18.96
N ARG A 190 -21.70 9.01 -18.88
CA ARG A 190 -20.89 8.58 -20.02
C ARG A 190 -20.21 7.24 -19.80
N SER A 191 -20.28 6.63 -18.62
CA SER A 191 -19.60 5.37 -18.37
C SER A 191 -20.36 4.17 -18.92
N HIS A 192 -19.68 3.32 -19.70
CA HIS A 192 -20.18 2.01 -20.12
C HIS A 192 -19.01 1.06 -20.42
N GLY A 193 -19.31 -0.24 -20.55
CA GLY A 193 -18.36 -1.24 -21.06
C GLY A 193 -17.39 -1.81 -20.02
N PHE A 194 -17.71 -1.64 -18.73
CA PHE A 194 -16.98 -2.28 -17.61
C PHE A 194 -17.84 -3.31 -16.86
N ASP A 195 -19.11 -3.43 -17.23
CA ASP A 195 -20.05 -4.40 -16.66
C ASP A 195 -19.54 -5.82 -16.91
N HIS A 196 -19.31 -6.59 -15.83
CA HIS A 196 -18.91 -8.01 -15.89
C HIS A 196 -17.59 -8.30 -16.63
N THR A 197 -16.76 -7.30 -16.89
CA THR A 197 -15.45 -7.47 -17.50
C THR A 197 -14.36 -7.32 -16.44
N PRO A 198 -13.70 -8.42 -16.03
CA PRO A 198 -12.55 -8.31 -15.14
C PRO A 198 -11.38 -7.68 -15.90
N VAL A 199 -10.76 -6.70 -15.27
CA VAL A 199 -9.55 -6.04 -15.74
C VAL A 199 -8.36 -6.75 -15.08
N GLU A 200 -7.33 -7.01 -15.87
CA GLU A 200 -6.10 -7.64 -15.38
C GLU A 200 -5.25 -6.59 -14.67
N ALA A 201 -4.71 -6.94 -13.51
CA ALA A 201 -3.76 -6.12 -12.79
C ALA A 201 -2.49 -6.91 -12.47
N GLU A 202 -1.34 -6.26 -12.61
CA GLU A 202 -0.04 -6.83 -12.30
C GLU A 202 0.71 -5.91 -11.34
N VAL A 203 1.31 -6.50 -10.30
CA VAL A 203 2.19 -5.79 -9.36
C VAL A 203 3.44 -6.63 -9.14
N GLY A 204 4.61 -6.07 -9.42
CA GLY A 204 5.87 -6.79 -9.25
C GLY A 204 7.10 -5.91 -9.41
N PHE A 205 8.27 -6.48 -9.14
CA PHE A 205 9.53 -5.80 -9.46
C PHE A 205 9.82 -5.91 -10.95
N VAL A 206 10.36 -4.84 -11.54
CA VAL A 206 10.77 -4.82 -12.95
C VAL A 206 11.74 -5.98 -13.23
N GLY A 207 11.43 -6.77 -14.26
CA GLY A 207 12.26 -7.91 -14.68
C GLY A 207 12.13 -9.17 -13.82
N LYS A 208 11.26 -9.16 -12.80
CA LYS A 208 10.91 -10.35 -12.00
C LYS A 208 9.46 -10.77 -12.29
N GLU A 209 9.08 -11.95 -11.81
CA GLU A 209 7.69 -12.42 -11.91
C GLU A 209 6.75 -11.50 -11.11
N ALA A 210 5.67 -11.06 -11.75
CA ALA A 210 4.69 -10.17 -11.14
C ALA A 210 3.48 -10.95 -10.60
N THR A 211 2.87 -10.43 -9.55
CA THR A 211 1.60 -10.97 -9.05
C THR A 211 0.49 -10.50 -9.97
N LYS A 212 -0.21 -11.45 -10.62
CA LYS A 212 -1.34 -11.19 -11.49
C LYS A 212 -2.67 -11.43 -10.77
N THR A 213 -3.51 -10.40 -10.75
CA THR A 213 -4.85 -10.42 -10.18
C THR A 213 -5.88 -9.95 -11.23
N PHE A 214 -7.16 -10.19 -10.95
CA PHE A 214 -8.26 -9.69 -11.77
C PHE A 214 -9.18 -8.87 -10.87
N VAL A 215 -9.58 -7.71 -11.36
CA VAL A 215 -10.34 -6.72 -10.60
C VAL A 215 -11.53 -6.24 -11.41
N PHE A 216 -12.64 -5.92 -10.77
CA PHE A 216 -13.71 -5.19 -11.41
C PHE A 216 -13.54 -3.69 -11.23
N LEU A 217 -13.91 -2.91 -12.25
CA LEU A 217 -14.03 -1.46 -12.17
C LEU A 217 -15.50 -1.01 -12.00
N GLU A 218 -16.39 -1.97 -11.77
CA GLU A 218 -17.82 -1.80 -11.55
C GLU A 218 -18.26 -2.79 -10.46
N ALA A 219 -18.99 -2.30 -9.45
CA ALA A 219 -19.58 -3.19 -8.46
C ALA A 219 -20.66 -4.04 -9.15
N GLY A 220 -20.65 -5.35 -8.92
CA GLY A 220 -21.57 -6.27 -9.59
C GLY A 220 -23.03 -5.95 -9.26
N GLY A 221 -23.78 -5.45 -10.25
CA GLY A 221 -25.23 -5.59 -10.27
C GLY A 221 -25.57 -7.06 -10.52
N THR A 222 -26.52 -7.61 -9.76
CA THR A 222 -27.04 -8.96 -9.97
C THR A 222 -27.83 -9.05 -11.28
N ASP A 223 -27.17 -9.27 -12.42
CA ASP A 223 -27.84 -9.74 -13.64
C ASP A 223 -27.39 -11.18 -14.00
N PRO A 224 -28.26 -12.19 -13.84
CA PRO A 224 -27.95 -13.59 -14.13
C PRO A 224 -27.83 -13.95 -15.63
N ARG A 225 -27.84 -13.00 -16.57
CA ARG A 225 -28.06 -13.28 -18.00
C ARG A 225 -26.96 -12.88 -18.98
N GLY A 226 -25.73 -12.65 -18.53
CA GLY A 226 -24.62 -12.21 -19.39
C GLY A 226 -23.74 -13.33 -19.98
N GLY A 227 -24.30 -14.28 -20.73
CA GLY A 227 -23.50 -15.27 -21.45
C GLY A 227 -22.96 -14.71 -22.78
N TYR A 228 -21.76 -14.12 -22.79
CA TYR A 228 -21.08 -13.72 -24.03
C TYR A 228 -19.80 -14.53 -24.28
N ARG A 229 -19.68 -15.03 -25.52
CA ARG A 229 -18.57 -15.85 -26.01
C ARG A 229 -17.40 -14.99 -26.50
N TYR A 230 -16.21 -15.48 -26.18
CA TYR A 230 -14.88 -14.93 -26.44
C TYR A 230 -14.50 -14.76 -27.92
N SER A 231 -13.80 -13.67 -28.21
CA SER A 231 -12.78 -13.60 -29.27
C SER A 231 -11.66 -12.68 -28.79
N GLY A 232 -10.60 -13.26 -28.22
CA GLY A 232 -9.49 -12.53 -27.60
C GLY A 232 -8.48 -11.96 -28.61
N VAL A 233 -7.72 -10.94 -28.19
CA VAL A 233 -6.50 -10.48 -28.88
C VAL A 233 -5.31 -10.71 -27.96
N SER A 234 -4.31 -11.47 -28.40
CA SER A 234 -3.20 -11.85 -27.51
C SER A 234 -2.42 -10.65 -26.96
N HIS A 235 -2.06 -10.73 -25.67
CA HIS A 235 -1.20 -9.77 -24.97
C HIS A 235 0.11 -9.48 -25.73
N GLY A 236 0.65 -10.48 -26.44
CA GLY A 236 1.83 -10.35 -27.29
C GLY A 236 1.62 -9.50 -28.55
N ALA A 237 0.40 -9.39 -29.07
CA ALA A 237 0.07 -8.51 -30.20
C ALA A 237 0.03 -7.05 -29.76
N VAL A 238 -0.57 -6.76 -28.59
CA VAL A 238 -0.62 -5.42 -28.00
C VAL A 238 0.78 -4.92 -27.61
N SER A 239 1.56 -5.75 -26.91
CA SER A 239 2.97 -5.47 -26.59
C SER A 239 3.83 -5.25 -27.85
N ARG A 240 3.56 -5.95 -28.97
CA ARG A 240 4.26 -5.73 -30.25
C ARG A 240 3.83 -4.42 -30.93
N ALA A 241 2.55 -4.05 -30.87
CA ALA A 241 2.09 -2.77 -31.39
C ALA A 241 2.80 -1.59 -30.68
N PHE A 242 2.97 -1.70 -29.35
CA PHE A 242 3.71 -0.74 -28.53
C PHE A 242 5.18 -0.61 -28.95
N ARG A 243 5.90 -1.73 -29.12
CA ARG A 243 7.32 -1.71 -29.54
C ARG A 243 7.53 -1.19 -30.96
N THR A 244 6.54 -1.33 -31.84
CA THR A 244 6.73 -1.08 -33.28
C THR A 244 6.02 0.17 -33.80
N GLY A 245 5.22 0.86 -32.98
CA GLY A 245 4.49 2.06 -33.38
C GLY A 245 3.50 1.85 -34.54
N ARG A 246 3.07 0.61 -34.78
CA ARG A 246 2.26 0.25 -35.96
C ARG A 246 0.76 0.49 -35.70
N PRO A 247 0.02 1.09 -36.67
CA PRO A 247 -1.44 1.14 -36.63
C PRO A 247 -2.04 -0.27 -36.62
N TRP A 248 -2.99 -0.50 -35.72
CA TRP A 248 -3.66 -1.79 -35.45
C TRP A 248 -4.27 -2.48 -36.69
N MET A 249 -4.64 -1.72 -37.72
CA MET A 249 -5.33 -2.23 -38.92
C MET A 249 -4.48 -3.14 -39.83
N ARG A 250 -3.27 -3.57 -39.43
CA ARG A 250 -2.35 -4.33 -40.30
C ARG A 250 -1.81 -5.64 -39.74
N PHE A 251 -2.38 -6.17 -38.66
CA PHE A 251 -2.03 -7.52 -38.20
C PHE A 251 -2.83 -8.58 -38.98
N PRO A 252 -2.17 -9.57 -39.61
CA PRO A 252 -2.84 -10.78 -40.04
C PRO A 252 -3.46 -11.45 -38.82
N ARG A 253 -4.70 -11.91 -38.97
CA ARG A 253 -5.36 -12.83 -38.05
C ARG A 253 -4.54 -14.13 -38.04
N GLU A 254 -3.58 -14.25 -37.12
CA GLU A 254 -2.90 -15.51 -36.85
C GLU A 254 -3.85 -16.33 -35.97
N GLU A 255 -4.46 -17.35 -36.58
CA GLU A 255 -5.19 -18.41 -35.88
C GLU A 255 -4.14 -19.37 -35.32
N GLU A 256 -3.58 -19.04 -34.15
CA GLU A 256 -2.90 -20.03 -33.33
C GLU A 256 -3.94 -20.74 -32.45
N GLU A 257 -3.90 -22.07 -32.53
CA GLU A 257 -4.79 -23.00 -31.85
C GLU A 257 -4.87 -22.67 -30.36
N ALA A 258 -6.09 -22.48 -29.88
CA ALA A 258 -6.36 -22.29 -28.47
C ALA A 258 -5.96 -23.57 -27.72
N GLU A 259 -4.76 -23.57 -27.14
CA GLU A 259 -4.47 -24.46 -26.03
C GLU A 259 -5.49 -24.16 -24.93
N SER A 260 -6.31 -25.16 -24.67
CA SER A 260 -7.35 -25.17 -23.66
C SER A 260 -6.76 -24.77 -22.31
N ALA A 261 -7.11 -23.57 -21.86
CA ALA A 261 -6.97 -23.17 -20.46
C ALA A 261 -7.94 -24.02 -19.62
N GLU A 262 -7.54 -25.25 -19.33
CA GLU A 262 -8.20 -26.11 -18.36
C GLU A 262 -8.03 -25.49 -16.96
N SER A 263 -9.14 -24.99 -16.42
CA SER A 263 -9.41 -24.76 -15.00
C SER A 263 -8.28 -24.17 -14.14
N GLU A 264 -8.14 -22.85 -14.13
CA GLU A 264 -7.60 -22.17 -12.95
C GLU A 264 -8.71 -21.91 -11.94
N VAL A 265 -8.71 -22.76 -10.92
CA VAL A 265 -9.48 -22.73 -9.69
C VAL A 265 -9.57 -21.31 -9.09
N GLY A 266 -10.80 -20.81 -8.90
CA GLY A 266 -11.17 -19.93 -7.78
C GLY A 266 -10.35 -18.65 -7.56
N ARG A 267 -9.92 -17.94 -8.62
CA ARG A 267 -9.38 -16.58 -8.47
C ARG A 267 -10.51 -15.66 -7.96
N SER A 268 -10.42 -15.24 -6.70
CA SER A 268 -11.28 -14.19 -6.17
C SER A 268 -11.06 -12.91 -6.98
N VAL A 269 -12.11 -12.41 -7.63
CA VAL A 269 -12.06 -11.12 -8.31
C VAL A 269 -12.29 -10.04 -7.26
N GLU A 270 -11.40 -9.06 -7.19
CA GLU A 270 -11.56 -7.95 -6.24
C GLU A 270 -12.57 -6.94 -6.80
N GLU A 271 -13.56 -6.60 -5.97
CA GLU A 271 -14.59 -5.62 -6.31
C GLU A 271 -14.19 -4.21 -5.82
N PRO A 272 -14.60 -3.16 -6.56
CA PRO A 272 -14.30 -1.80 -6.16
C PRO A 272 -15.12 -1.39 -4.94
N LYS A 273 -14.53 -0.55 -4.09
CA LYS A 273 -15.13 -0.01 -2.88
C LYS A 273 -15.22 1.50 -2.96
N GLU A 274 -16.35 2.06 -2.59
CA GLU A 274 -16.50 3.51 -2.48
C GLU A 274 -15.73 4.05 -1.27
N ARG A 275 -15.07 5.18 -1.48
CA ARG A 275 -14.34 5.94 -0.46
C ARG A 275 -15.19 7.11 0.00
N GLY A 276 -14.89 7.63 1.19
CA GLY A 276 -15.58 8.80 1.75
C GLY A 276 -15.27 10.12 1.03
N ASP A 277 -14.28 10.14 0.13
CA ASP A 277 -13.86 11.31 -0.67
C ASP A 277 -14.54 11.37 -2.06
N GLY A 278 -15.49 10.47 -2.34
CA GLY A 278 -16.22 10.41 -3.61
C GLY A 278 -15.49 9.66 -4.73
N TRP A 279 -14.32 9.07 -4.45
CA TRP A 279 -13.63 8.15 -5.33
C TRP A 279 -13.98 6.69 -5.01
N SER A 280 -13.67 5.79 -5.92
CA SER A 280 -13.67 4.34 -5.71
C SER A 280 -12.23 3.83 -5.70
N GLU A 281 -11.96 2.76 -4.95
CA GLU A 281 -10.69 2.05 -5.00
C GLU A 281 -10.87 0.55 -5.17
N VAL A 282 -9.93 -0.09 -5.87
CA VAL A 282 -9.85 -1.55 -5.97
C VAL A 282 -8.39 -2.01 -5.78
N GLU A 283 -8.20 -3.11 -5.06
CA GLU A 283 -6.87 -3.67 -4.77
C GLU A 283 -6.31 -4.38 -6.01
N LEU A 284 -5.19 -3.89 -6.54
CA LEU A 284 -4.48 -4.45 -7.70
C LEU A 284 -3.54 -5.60 -7.31
N GLY A 285 -3.08 -5.61 -6.06
CA GLY A 285 -2.17 -6.64 -5.58
C GLY A 285 -1.37 -6.19 -4.38
N LYS A 286 -0.52 -7.10 -3.90
CA LYS A 286 0.35 -6.88 -2.75
C LYS A 286 1.80 -7.12 -3.11
N ILE A 287 2.69 -6.36 -2.51
CA ILE A 287 4.13 -6.52 -2.67
C ILE A 287 4.84 -6.42 -1.32
N TYR A 288 5.91 -7.17 -1.13
CA TYR A 288 6.72 -7.12 0.08
C TYR A 288 8.06 -6.46 -0.19
N MET A 289 8.37 -5.41 0.57
CA MET A 289 9.67 -4.75 0.56
C MET A 289 10.57 -5.49 1.55
N SER A 290 11.50 -6.31 1.06
CA SER A 290 12.44 -7.04 1.90
C SER A 290 13.49 -6.11 2.51
N ASP A 291 14.02 -6.50 3.67
CA ASP A 291 15.18 -5.82 4.27
C ASP A 291 16.48 -6.19 3.55
N GLU A 292 16.52 -7.38 2.95
CA GLU A 292 17.66 -7.94 2.20
C GLU A 292 17.35 -7.99 0.70
N GLY A 293 18.30 -7.56 -0.15
CA GLY A 293 18.25 -7.81 -1.60
C GLY A 293 17.34 -6.91 -2.45
N CYS A 294 16.84 -5.78 -1.91
CA CYS A 294 16.36 -4.68 -2.75
C CYS A 294 17.54 -3.75 -3.03
N ASP A 295 18.09 -3.81 -4.24
CA ASP A 295 19.15 -2.89 -4.67
C ASP A 295 18.58 -1.48 -4.85
N ASP A 296 19.41 -0.45 -4.69
CA ASP A 296 18.99 0.96 -4.77
C ASP A 296 18.39 1.37 -6.14
N GLY A 297 18.56 0.51 -7.15
CA GLY A 297 18.02 0.63 -8.50
C GLY A 297 16.73 -0.15 -8.77
N ASP A 298 16.22 -0.93 -7.80
CA ASP A 298 15.02 -1.74 -8.02
C ASP A 298 13.78 -0.83 -8.19
N GLU A 299 13.00 -1.12 -9.24
CA GLU A 299 11.74 -0.46 -9.52
C GLU A 299 10.59 -1.47 -9.42
N ILE A 300 9.46 -0.99 -8.91
CA ILE A 300 8.20 -1.71 -8.89
C ILE A 300 7.38 -1.23 -10.08
N GLU A 301 6.91 -2.17 -10.87
CA GLU A 301 5.98 -1.94 -11.96
C GLU A 301 4.57 -2.38 -11.55
N ILE A 302 3.61 -1.51 -11.86
CA ILE A 302 2.19 -1.74 -11.61
C ILE A 302 1.50 -1.57 -12.95
N ALA A 303 0.67 -2.53 -13.35
CA ALA A 303 -0.11 -2.45 -14.58
C ALA A 303 -1.59 -2.70 -14.30
N LEU A 304 -2.46 -1.96 -14.99
CA LEU A 304 -3.89 -2.20 -15.07
C LEU A 304 -4.27 -2.25 -16.54
N MET A 305 -4.75 -3.39 -17.00
CA MET A 305 -4.84 -3.74 -18.40
C MET A 305 -6.16 -4.42 -18.73
N GLU A 306 -6.82 -3.93 -19.76
CA GLU A 306 -7.91 -4.66 -20.39
C GLU A 306 -7.63 -4.77 -21.89
N THR A 307 -6.95 -5.83 -22.29
CA THR A 307 -6.44 -6.03 -23.67
C THR A 307 -7.19 -7.12 -24.45
N GLN A 308 -8.03 -7.91 -23.77
CA GLN A 308 -8.52 -9.17 -24.32
C GLN A 308 -9.95 -9.11 -24.86
N MET A 309 -10.85 -8.31 -24.25
CA MET A 309 -12.28 -8.44 -24.55
C MET A 309 -12.77 -7.54 -25.70
N GLY A 310 -12.03 -6.49 -26.06
CA GLY A 310 -12.36 -5.63 -27.22
C GLY A 310 -13.68 -4.87 -27.10
N HIS A 311 -14.34 -4.88 -25.94
CA HIS A 311 -15.58 -4.15 -25.71
C HIS A 311 -15.31 -2.65 -25.60
N TRP A 312 -16.07 -1.88 -26.38
CA TRP A 312 -16.01 -0.42 -26.31
C TRP A 312 -16.45 0.07 -24.93
N LYS A 313 -15.65 0.97 -24.37
CA LYS A 313 -15.81 1.48 -23.02
C LYS A 313 -15.39 2.94 -22.94
N SER A 314 -16.01 3.63 -22.00
CA SER A 314 -15.80 5.06 -21.80
C SER A 314 -16.16 5.47 -20.38
N GLY A 315 -15.84 6.71 -20.01
CA GLY A 315 -16.26 7.34 -18.77
C GLY A 315 -15.52 6.87 -17.52
N LEU A 316 -14.39 6.15 -17.65
CA LEU A 316 -13.50 5.86 -16.52
C LEU A 316 -12.61 7.07 -16.25
N VAL A 317 -12.63 7.58 -15.02
CA VAL A 317 -11.80 8.71 -14.59
C VAL A 317 -10.77 8.20 -13.59
N ILE A 318 -9.50 8.21 -13.96
CA ILE A 318 -8.38 7.74 -13.14
C ILE A 318 -7.76 8.90 -12.39
N GLN A 319 -7.78 8.83 -11.07
CA GLN A 319 -7.01 9.75 -10.23
C GLN A 319 -5.54 9.34 -10.18
N GLY A 320 -5.30 8.04 -10.00
CA GLY A 320 -3.95 7.52 -9.82
C GLY A 320 -3.91 6.12 -9.21
N ILE A 321 -2.70 5.73 -8.79
CA ILE A 321 -2.41 4.46 -8.12
C ILE A 321 -1.91 4.76 -6.71
N GLU A 322 -2.58 4.22 -5.71
CA GLU A 322 -2.26 4.38 -4.29
C GLU A 322 -1.51 3.16 -3.74
N ILE A 323 -0.46 3.39 -2.96
CA ILE A 323 0.41 2.37 -2.39
C ILE A 323 0.49 2.61 -0.88
N ARG A 324 -0.10 1.68 -0.10
CA ARG A 324 -0.22 1.81 1.36
C ARG A 324 0.21 0.54 2.09
N PRO A 325 0.83 0.64 3.27
CA PRO A 325 1.22 -0.54 4.05
C PRO A 325 -0.01 -1.32 4.50
N VAL A 326 0.08 -2.65 4.46
CA VAL A 326 -0.96 -3.54 4.98
C VAL A 326 -0.98 -3.45 6.49
N LYS A 327 -2.16 -3.22 7.07
CA LYS A 327 -2.32 -3.15 8.52
C LYS A 327 -1.99 -4.51 9.14
N GLN A 328 -1.28 -4.54 10.27
CA GLN A 328 -0.85 -5.79 10.93
C GLN A 328 -2.01 -6.75 11.27
N GLY A 329 -3.27 -6.28 11.34
CA GLY A 329 -4.46 -7.11 11.54
C GLY A 329 -5.06 -7.73 10.27
N GLU A 330 -4.61 -7.36 9.08
CA GLU A 330 -5.10 -7.84 7.78
C GLU A 330 -4.14 -8.83 7.11
N ILE A 331 -3.04 -9.19 7.79
CA ILE A 331 -2.15 -10.26 7.36
C ILE A 331 -2.88 -11.58 7.61
N ARG A 332 -3.71 -12.00 6.65
CA ARG A 332 -4.09 -13.40 6.55
C ARG A 332 -2.81 -14.18 6.28
N VAL A 333 -2.34 -14.92 7.27
CA VAL A 333 -1.30 -15.93 7.09
C VAL A 333 -1.91 -16.98 6.16
N THR A 334 -1.68 -16.84 4.85
CA THR A 334 -1.82 -17.96 3.93
C THR A 334 -0.72 -18.93 4.32
N LYS A 335 -1.15 -20.01 4.96
CA LYS A 335 -0.32 -21.09 5.48
C LYS A 335 0.17 -21.99 4.36
#